data_AF-S1NUC0-F1
#
_entry.id   AF-S1NUC0-F1
#
_cell.length_a   1.000
_cell.length_b   1.000
_cell.length_c   1.000
_cell.angle_alpha   90.00
_cell.angle_beta   90.00
_cell.angle_gamma   90.00
#
_symmetry.space_group_name_H-M   'P 1'
#
loop_
_entity.id
_entity.type
_entity.pdbx_description
1 polymer ?
#
loop_
_entity_poly.entity_id
_entity_poly.type
_entity_poly.pdbx_seq_one_letter_code
_entity_poly.pdbx_strand_id
1 'polypeptide(L)' 'MLETLVGLVLVILGGYEFYAVLKAFKYTKKHGNKNTSPFLPLGLYSGTVFGLTLVGFGVSLIFHLI' A
#
# COMPACT_ATOMS: atom_id res chain seq x y z
N MET A 1 12.97 15.51 13.87
CA MET A 1 14.12 14.60 13.58
C MET A 1 13.65 13.14 13.54
N LEU A 2 13.18 12.58 14.66
CA LEU A 2 12.66 11.21 14.69
C LEU A 2 11.36 11.05 13.89
N GLU A 3 10.42 12.00 14.01
CA GLU A 3 9.16 11.98 13.25
C GLU A 3 9.40 11.98 11.75
N THR A 4 10.33 12.80 11.28
CA THR A 4 10.73 12.88 9.86
C THR A 4 11.28 11.55 9.35
N LEU A 5 12.08 10.85 10.17
CA LEU A 5 12.62 9.53 9.83
C LEU A 5 11.52 8.47 9.76
N VAL A 6 10.62 8.46 10.75
CA VAL A 6 9.44 7.58 10.77
C VAL A 6 8.55 7.86 9.55
N GLY A 7 8.32 9.13 9.25
CA GLY A 7 7.53 9.53 8.09
C GLY A 7 8.12 9.06 6.77
N LEU A 8 9.44 9.15 6.59
CA LEU A 8 10.14 8.63 5.42
C LEU A 8 9.93 7.11 5.27
N VAL A 9 10.04 6.36 6.36
CA VAL A 9 9.81 4.90 6.36
C VAL A 9 8.36 4.58 5.97
N LEU A 10 7.37 5.31 6.51
CA LEU A 10 5.97 5.12 6.17
C LEU A 10 5.68 5.41 4.69
N VAL A 11 6.28 6.45 4.10
CA VAL A 11 6.15 6.75 2.67
C VAL A 11 6.72 5.62 1.82
N ILE A 12 7.90 5.09 2.18
CA ILE A 12 8.52 3.96 1.47
C ILE A 12 7.63 2.71 1.55
N LEU A 13 7.11 2.39 2.73
CA LEU A 13 6.21 1.26 2.94
C LEU A 13 4.89 1.43 2.17
N GLY A 14 4.31 2.62 2.17
CA GLY A 14 3.10 2.92 1.39
C GLY A 14 3.35 2.78 -0.11
N GLY A 15 4.49 3.25 -0.61
CA GLY A 15 4.94 3.03 -1.99
C GLY A 15 5.07 1.53 -2.34
N TYR A 16 5.61 0.74 -1.41
CA TYR A 16 5.70 -0.71 -1.58
C TYR A 16 4.32 -1.38 -1.62
N GLU A 17 3.38 -0.98 -0.77
CA GLU A 17 2.01 -1.50 -0.79
C GLU A 17 1.34 -1.29 -2.16
N PHE A 18 1.47 -0.11 -2.77
CA PHE A 18 0.97 0.13 -4.12
C PHE A 18 1.63 -0.78 -5.16
N TYR A 19 2.95 -0.98 -5.07
CA TYR A 19 3.65 -1.93 -5.93
C TYR A 19 3.12 -3.36 -5.75
N ALA A 20 2.92 -3.81 -4.51
CA ALA A 20 2.43 -5.14 -4.18
C ALA A 20 1.01 -5.37 -4.72
N VAL A 21 0.11 -4.41 -4.54
CA VAL A 21 -1.25 -4.44 -5.11
C VAL A 21 -1.21 -4.54 -6.63
N LEU A 22 -0.40 -3.69 -7.29
CA LEU A 22 -0.27 -3.70 -8.75
C LEU A 22 0.31 -5.02 -9.26
N LYS A 23 1.29 -5.58 -8.56
CA LYS A 23 1.88 -6.88 -8.88
C LYS A 23 0.86 -8.01 -8.73
N ALA A 24 0.12 -8.04 -7.63
CA ALA A 24 -0.93 -9.03 -7.38
C ALA A 24 -2.06 -8.96 -8.41
N PHE A 25 -2.48 -7.74 -8.77
CA PHE A 25 -3.49 -7.50 -9.81
C PHE A 25 -3.01 -7.99 -11.18
N LYS A 26 -1.81 -7.58 -11.61
CA LYS A 26 -1.24 -8.00 -12.90
C LYS A 26 -1.02 -9.51 -12.97
N TYR A 27 -0.56 -10.13 -11.88
CA TYR A 27 -0.36 -11.56 -11.78
C TYR A 27 -1.69 -12.31 -11.95
N THR A 28 -2.70 -11.92 -11.18
CA THR A 28 -4.02 -12.56 -11.23
C THR A 28 -4.73 -12.29 -12.55
N LYS A 29 -4.57 -11.11 -13.14
CA LYS A 29 -5.13 -10.82 -14.47
C LYS A 29 -4.61 -11.78 -15.55
N LYS A 30 -3.36 -12.26 -15.42
CA LYS A 30 -2.74 -13.19 -16.37
C LYS A 30 -2.93 -14.67 -16.03
N HIS A 31 -2.97 -15.02 -14.74
CA HIS A 31 -2.94 -16.41 -14.27
C HIS A 31 -4.18 -16.81 -13.45
N GLY A 32 -5.17 -15.91 -13.35
CA GLY A 32 -6.40 -16.12 -12.59
C GLY A 32 -7.18 -17.30 -13.14
N ASN A 33 -7.66 -18.15 -12.23
CA ASN A 33 -8.41 -19.35 -12.54
C ASN A 33 -9.41 -19.66 -11.41
N LYS A 34 -10.06 -20.83 -11.46
CA LYS A 34 -11.07 -21.27 -10.48
C LYS A 34 -10.57 -21.36 -9.03
N ASN A 35 -9.24 -21.44 -8.83
CA ASN A 35 -8.61 -21.49 -7.51
C ASN A 35 -8.22 -20.10 -6.99
N THR A 36 -8.40 -19.04 -7.80
CA THR A 36 -8.16 -17.66 -7.34
C THR A 36 -9.18 -17.29 -6.29
N SER A 37 -8.70 -16.79 -5.15
CA SER A 37 -9.58 -16.42 -4.04
C SER A 37 -10.61 -15.37 -4.48
N PRO A 38 -11.92 -15.58 -4.20
CA PRO A 38 -12.95 -14.59 -4.48
C PRO A 38 -12.79 -13.32 -3.63
N PHE A 39 -12.01 -13.38 -2.54
CA PHE A 39 -11.69 -12.24 -1.68
C PHE A 39 -10.52 -11.40 -2.20
N LEU A 40 -9.89 -11.77 -3.31
CA LEU A 40 -8.78 -11.00 -3.88
C LEU A 40 -9.12 -9.52 -4.15
N PRO A 41 -10.29 -9.16 -4.73
CA PRO A 41 -10.64 -7.76 -4.94
C PRO A 41 -10.70 -6.96 -3.64
N LEU A 42 -11.20 -7.57 -2.56
CA LEU A 42 -11.21 -6.94 -1.23
C LEU A 42 -9.78 -6.74 -0.70
N GLY A 43 -8.89 -7.73 -0.89
CA GLY A 43 -7.48 -7.60 -0.54
C GLY A 43 -6.75 -6.51 -1.33
N LEU A 44 -7.04 -6.36 -2.62
CA LEU A 44 -6.49 -5.29 -3.46
C LEU A 44 -7.00 -3.92 -3.01
N TYR A 45 -8.29 -3.80 -2.69
CA TYR A 45 -8.88 -2.58 -2.17
C TYR A 45 -8.27 -2.20 -0.81
N SER A 46 -8.23 -3.14 0.14
CA SER A 46 -7.66 -2.88 1.47
C SER A 46 -6.18 -2.52 1.40
N GLY A 47 -5.40 -3.20 0.56
CA GLY A 47 -3.98 -2.87 0.35
C GLY A 47 -3.79 -1.47 -0.25
N THR A 48 -4.66 -1.06 -1.17
CA THR A 48 -4.62 0.30 -1.75
C THR A 48 -4.95 1.36 -0.70
N VAL A 49 -6.00 1.15 0.09
CA VAL A 49 -6.40 2.05 1.19
C VAL A 49 -5.28 2.15 2.22
N PHE A 50 -4.71 1.02 2.62
CA PHE A 50 -3.62 0.97 3.59
C PHE A 50 -2.36 1.69 3.08
N GLY A 51 -1.97 1.46 1.83
CA GLY A 51 -0.88 2.20 1.19
C GLY A 51 -1.10 3.71 1.19
N LEU A 52 -2.33 4.16 0.89
CA LEU A 52 -2.70 5.58 0.92
C LEU A 52 -2.62 6.15 2.34
N THR A 53 -3.10 5.40 3.33
CA THR A 53 -3.00 5.78 4.74
C THR A 53 -1.54 5.92 5.17
N LEU A 54 -0.67 4.95 4.85
CA LEU A 54 0.76 5.01 5.17
C LEU A 54 1.45 6.22 4.54
N VAL A 55 1.17 6.51 3.27
CA VAL A 55 1.72 7.70 2.60
C VAL A 55 1.19 8.98 3.25
N GLY A 56 -0.11 9.06 3.53
CA GLY A 56 -0.74 10.20 4.19
C GLY A 56 -0.10 10.52 5.54
N PHE A 57 -0.03 9.53 6.44
CA PHE A 57 0.64 9.68 7.74
C PHE A 57 2.12 9.99 7.60
N GLY A 58 2.81 9.35 6.65
CA GLY A 58 4.24 9.58 6.42
C GLY A 58 4.53 11.02 5.99
N VAL A 59 3.74 11.55 5.05
CA VAL A 59 3.80 12.95 4.63
C VAL A 59 3.46 13.88 5.80
N SER A 60 2.41 13.60 6.57
CA SER A 60 2.04 14.40 7.73
C SER A 60 3.17 14.50 8.77
N LEU A 61 3.87 13.40 9.06
CA LEU A 61 5.02 13.40 9.97
C LEU A 61 6.25 14.12 9.41
N ILE A 62 6.51 14.03 8.10
CA ILE A 62 7.63 14.73 7.46
C ILE A 62 7.45 16.25 7.56
N PHE A 63 6.23 16.74 7.37
CA PHE A 63 5.90 18.16 7.41
C PHE A 63 5.43 18.66 8.79
N HIS A 64 5.48 17.80 9.82
CA HIS A 64 5.03 18.12 11.19
C HIS A 64 3.60 18.70 11.23
N LEU A 65 2.70 18.11 10.44
CA LEU A 65 1.28 18.48 10.37
C LEU A 65 0.46 17.86 11.51
N ILE A 66 1.01 16.83 12.17
CA ILE A 66 0.51 16.11 13.35
C ILE A 66 1.71 15.78 14.23
#